data_AF-A0A116L048-F1
#
_entry.id   AF-A0A116L048-F1
#
_cell.length_a   1.000
_cell.length_b   1.000
_cell.length_c   1.000
_cell.angle_alpha   90.00
_cell.angle_beta   90.00
_cell.angle_gamma   90.00
#
_symmetry.space_group_name_H-M   'P 1'
#
loop_
_entity.id
_entity.type
_entity.pdbx_description
1 polymer ?
#
loop_
_entity_poly.entity_id
_entity_poly.type
_entity_poly.pdbx_seq_one_letter_code
_entity_poly.pdbx_strand_id
1 'polypeptide(L)'
;MSEIKINSIAIAEVLRGLQAKISTYREGVVNSKVQIGAIKSSLQGSAYASLLNVVESDIDRQMALVAECMTLSGQLSSFTEEITSAEASVSFE
;
A
#
# COMPACT_ATOMS: atom_id res chain seq x y z
N MET A 1 17.32 -25.19 6.00
CA MET A 1 16.06 -24.43 5.97
C MET A 1 16.06 -23.53 7.19
N SER A 2 16.07 -22.22 7.02
CA SER A 2 15.92 -21.28 8.13
C SER A 2 14.47 -21.36 8.62
N GLU A 3 14.25 -21.96 9.79
CA GLU A 3 12.96 -21.94 10.47
C GLU A 3 12.57 -20.49 10.73
N ILE A 4 11.63 -19.98 9.94
CA ILE A 4 10.97 -18.73 10.23
C ILE A 4 10.07 -19.00 11.46
N LYS A 5 10.56 -18.67 12.67
CA LYS A 5 9.72 -18.64 13.87
C LYS A 5 8.81 -17.42 13.79
N ILE A 6 7.61 -17.60 13.25
CA ILE A 6 6.60 -16.54 13.15
C ILE A 6 5.69 -16.62 14.37
N ASN A 7 5.57 -15.49 15.09
CA ASN A 7 4.43 -15.27 15.97
C ASN A 7 3.26 -14.81 15.07
N SER A 8 2.49 -15.76 14.57
CA SER A 8 1.44 -15.56 13.56
C SER A 8 0.40 -14.52 13.99
N ILE A 9 0.04 -14.50 15.28
CA ILE A 9 -0.90 -13.53 15.86
C ILE A 9 -0.33 -12.11 15.81
N ALA A 10 0.91 -11.92 16.24
CA ALA A 10 1.56 -10.61 16.24
C ALA A 10 1.74 -10.06 14.81
N ILE A 11 2.05 -10.92 13.84
CA ILE A 11 2.19 -10.52 12.44
C ILE A 11 0.84 -10.17 11.82
N ALA A 12 -0.22 -10.95 12.11
CA ALA A 12 -1.56 -10.65 11.62
C ALA A 12 -2.05 -9.27 12.10
N GLU A 13 -1.76 -8.90 13.35
CA GLU A 13 -2.11 -7.58 13.89
C GLU A 13 -1.35 -6.44 13.19
N VAL A 14 -0.02 -6.58 13.05
CA VAL A 14 0.82 -5.60 12.34
C VAL A 14 0.36 -5.46 10.89
N LEU A 15 -0.02 -6.56 10.24
CA LEU A 15 -0.47 -6.57 8.86
C LEU A 15 -1.81 -5.85 8.68
N ARG A 16 -2.77 -6.04 9.61
CA ARG A 16 -4.02 -5.24 9.62
C ARG A 16 -3.72 -3.75 9.75
N GLY A 17 -2.78 -3.40 10.63
CA GLY A 17 -2.33 -2.01 10.80
C GLY A 17 -1.70 -1.44 9.52
N LEU A 18 -0.89 -2.24 8.83
CA LEU A 18 -0.30 -1.88 7.54
C LEU A 18 -1.38 -1.68 6.46
N GLN A 19 -2.32 -2.60 6.33
CA GLN A 19 -3.43 -2.52 5.37
C GLN A 19 -4.27 -1.26 5.58
N ALA A 20 -4.59 -0.91 6.84
CA ALA A 20 -5.31 0.32 7.17
C ALA A 20 -4.53 1.56 6.71
N LYS A 21 -3.22 1.63 7.00
CA LYS A 21 -2.36 2.75 6.58
C LYS A 21 -2.23 2.85 5.06
N ILE A 22 -2.13 1.73 4.36
CA ILE A 22 -2.12 1.69 2.88
C ILE A 22 -3.43 2.24 2.33
N SER A 23 -4.58 1.89 2.93
CA SER A 23 -5.89 2.42 2.52
C SER A 23 -5.96 3.94 2.69
N THR A 24 -5.56 4.46 3.86
CA THR A 24 -5.51 5.91 4.09
C THR A 24 -4.56 6.61 3.13
N TYR A 25 -3.39 6.02 2.86
CA TYR A 25 -2.44 6.58 1.91
C TYR A 25 -3.01 6.61 0.49
N ARG A 26 -3.66 5.53 0.03
CA ARG A 26 -4.36 5.46 -1.25
C ARG A 26 -5.39 6.58 -1.40
N GLU A 27 -6.24 6.76 -0.39
CA GLU A 27 -7.24 7.83 -0.39
C GLU A 27 -6.58 9.21 -0.49
N GLY A 28 -5.50 9.44 0.26
CA GLY A 28 -4.73 10.67 0.19
C GLY A 28 -4.15 10.96 -1.19
N VAL A 29 -3.55 9.97 -1.84
CA VAL A 29 -2.96 10.11 -3.19
C VAL A 29 -4.05 10.37 -4.24
N VAL A 30 -5.16 9.61 -4.21
CA VAL A 30 -6.28 9.78 -5.14
C VAL A 30 -6.91 11.17 -4.99
N ASN A 31 -7.20 11.58 -3.75
CA ASN A 31 -7.78 12.90 -3.48
C ASN A 31 -6.84 14.03 -3.92
N SER A 32 -5.54 13.90 -3.64
CA SER A 32 -4.53 14.89 -4.08
C SER A 32 -4.50 14.99 -5.61
N LYS A 33 -4.52 13.86 -6.32
CA LYS A 33 -4.56 13.84 -7.79
C LYS A 33 -5.78 14.58 -8.34
N VAL A 34 -6.96 14.35 -7.77
CA VAL A 34 -8.20 15.04 -8.17
C VAL A 34 -8.08 16.55 -7.98
N GLN A 35 -7.62 16.99 -6.80
CA GLN A 35 -7.48 18.43 -6.50
C GLN A 35 -6.44 19.11 -7.40
N ILE A 36 -5.32 18.45 -7.67
CA ILE A 36 -4.29 18.97 -8.59
C ILE A 36 -4.82 19.06 -10.02
N GLY A 37 -5.61 18.07 -10.47
CA GLY A 37 -6.32 18.15 -11.75
C GLY A 37 -7.27 19.34 -11.84
N ALA A 38 -7.97 19.67 -10.75
CA ALA A 38 -8.85 20.84 -10.67
C ALA A 38 -8.05 22.17 -10.69
N ILE A 39 -6.89 22.23 -10.05
CA ILE A 39 -5.99 23.39 -10.13
C ILE A 39 -5.50 23.56 -11.57
N LYS A 40 -5.04 22.48 -12.22
CA LYS A 40 -4.56 22.50 -13.60
C LYS A 40 -5.61 22.99 -14.60
N SER A 41 -6.87 22.64 -14.41
CA SER A 41 -7.95 23.09 -15.29
C SER A 41 -8.36 24.54 -15.03
N SER A 42 -8.14 25.06 -13.83
CA SER A 42 -8.59 26.40 -13.41
C SER A 42 -7.53 27.49 -13.56
N LEU A 43 -6.26 27.14 -13.37
CA LEU A 43 -5.15 28.07 -13.52
C LEU A 43 -4.70 28.06 -14.99
N GLN A 44 -4.46 29.26 -15.53
CA GLN A 44 -3.90 29.46 -16.88
C GLN A 44 -2.50 30.06 -16.77
N GLY A 45 -1.58 29.62 -17.63
CA GLY A 45 -0.21 30.14 -17.72
C GLY A 45 0.87 29.07 -17.58
N SER A 46 2.10 29.38 -18.03
CA SER A 46 3.21 28.43 -18.07
C SER A 46 4.15 28.49 -16.87
N ALA A 47 4.06 29.54 -16.03
CA ALA A 47 5.01 29.79 -14.94
C ALA A 47 5.06 28.66 -13.90
N TYR A 48 3.94 27.96 -13.65
CA TYR A 48 3.84 26.85 -12.71
C TYR A 48 3.83 25.48 -13.39
N ALA A 49 3.78 25.42 -14.73
CA ALA A 49 3.58 24.18 -15.47
C ALA A 49 4.72 23.17 -15.24
N SER A 50 5.96 23.66 -15.10
CA SER A 50 7.11 22.79 -14.81
C SER A 50 6.98 22.11 -13.44
N LEU A 51 6.66 22.86 -12.39
CA LEU A 51 6.46 22.31 -11.05
C LEU A 51 5.24 21.38 -11.00
N LEU A 52 4.15 21.78 -11.67
CA LEU A 52 2.93 20.97 -11.77
C LEU A 52 3.21 19.61 -12.41
N ASN A 53 3.96 19.57 -13.52
CA ASN A 53 4.33 18.32 -14.18
C ASN A 53 5.18 17.40 -13.28
N VAL A 54 6.08 17.97 -12.47
CA VAL A 54 6.87 17.20 -11.49
C VAL A 54 5.94 16.59 -10.45
N VAL A 55 5.03 17.39 -9.87
CA VAL A 55 4.08 16.91 -8.88
C VAL A 55 3.14 15.84 -9.45
N GLU A 56 2.63 16.01 -10.67
CA GLU A 56 1.81 15.00 -11.36
C GLU A 56 2.59 13.69 -11.54
N SER A 57 3.86 13.77 -11.97
CA SER A 57 4.71 12.59 -12.13
C SER A 57 4.97 11.87 -10.80
N ASP A 58 5.18 12.61 -9.71
CA ASP A 58 5.41 12.02 -8.39
C ASP A 58 4.13 11.39 -7.82
N ILE A 59 2.97 11.97 -8.07
CA ILE A 59 1.68 11.37 -7.71
C ILE A 59 1.45 10.05 -8.45
N ASP A 60 1.78 10.00 -9.74
CA ASP A 60 1.68 8.75 -10.50
C ASP A 60 2.61 7.66 -9.95
N ARG A 61 3.83 8.03 -9.53
CA ARG A 61 4.75 7.11 -8.82
C ARG A 61 4.17 6.66 -7.47
N GLN A 62 3.55 7.57 -6.72
CA GLN A 62 2.89 7.24 -5.45
C GLN A 62 1.73 6.27 -5.65
N MET A 63 0.95 6.39 -6.74
CA MET A 63 -0.09 5.40 -7.06
C MET A 63 0.49 4.01 -7.37
N ALA A 64 1.62 3.95 -8.08
CA ALA A 64 2.33 2.68 -8.31
C ALA A 64 2.79 2.06 -6.98
N LEU A 65 3.38 2.87 -6.10
CA LEU A 65 3.79 2.43 -4.76
C LEU A 65 2.60 1.91 -3.92
N VAL A 66 1.43 2.55 -4.00
CA VAL A 66 0.21 2.04 -3.36
C VAL A 66 -0.13 0.64 -3.86
N ALA A 67 -0.07 0.41 -5.17
CA ALA A 67 -0.35 -0.90 -5.75
C ALA A 67 0.66 -1.96 -5.28
N GLU A 68 1.96 -1.63 -5.26
CA GLU A 68 3.02 -2.50 -4.75
C GLU A 68 2.81 -2.85 -3.27
N CYS A 69 2.49 -1.86 -2.44
CA CYS A 69 2.17 -2.07 -1.03
C CYS A 69 0.94 -2.97 -0.83
N MET A 70 -0.11 -2.78 -1.64
CA MET A 70 -1.30 -3.64 -1.61
C MET A 70 -0.93 -5.09 -1.98
N THR A 71 -0.17 -5.30 -3.05
CA THR A 71 0.32 -6.62 -3.46
C THR A 71 1.14 -7.28 -2.36
N LEU A 72 2.12 -6.57 -1.79
CA LEU A 72 2.94 -7.08 -0.69
C LEU A 72 2.07 -7.46 0.52
N SER A 73 1.14 -6.59 0.91
CA SER A 73 0.25 -6.87 2.05
C SER A 73 -0.64 -8.11 1.80
N GLY A 74 -1.10 -8.32 0.56
CA GLY A 74 -1.86 -9.50 0.18
C GLY A 74 -1.03 -10.79 0.26
N GLN A 75 0.20 -10.75 -0.26
CA GLN A 75 1.13 -11.88 -0.17
C GLN A 75 1.47 -12.24 1.28
N LEU A 76 1.70 -11.24 2.13
CA LEU A 76 1.95 -11.45 3.56
C LEU A 76 0.74 -12.03 4.29
N SER A 77 -0.49 -11.66 3.90
CA SER A 77 -1.71 -12.24 4.44
C SER A 77 -1.79 -13.73 4.10
N SER A 78 -1.62 -14.08 2.83
CA SER A 78 -1.64 -15.48 2.38
C SER A 78 -0.57 -16.32 3.07
N PHE A 79 0.66 -15.81 3.20
CA PHE A 79 1.73 -16.52 3.89
C PHE A 79 1.44 -16.77 5.37
N THR A 80 0.84 -15.80 6.05
CA THR A 80 0.45 -15.92 7.47
C THR A 80 -0.66 -16.98 7.65
N GLU A 81 -1.61 -17.03 6.72
CA GLU A 81 -2.68 -18.04 6.70
C GLU A 81 -2.14 -19.44 6.43
N GLU A 82 -1.24 -19.59 5.45
CA GLU A 82 -0.59 -20.87 5.12
C GLU A 82 0.20 -21.43 6.31
N ILE A 83 0.99 -20.61 7.00
CA ILE A 83 1.73 -21.02 8.20
C ILE A 83 0.77 -21.46 9.30
N THR A 84 -0.25 -20.64 9.59
CA THR A 84 -1.22 -20.96 10.65
C THR A 84 -1.95 -22.28 10.36
N SER A 85 -2.29 -22.53 9.10
CA SER A 85 -2.91 -23.79 8.65
C SER A 85 -1.98 -25.00 8.80
N ALA A 86 -0.70 -24.83 8.45
CA ALA A 86 0.31 -25.88 8.59
C ALA A 86 0.59 -26.22 10.07
N GLU A 87 0.73 -25.21 10.94
CA GLU A 87 0.91 -25.39 12.38
C GLU A 87 -0.28 -26.11 13.03
N ALA A 88 -1.50 -25.74 12.63
CA ALA A 88 -2.71 -26.41 13.10
C ALA A 88 -2.73 -27.89 12.68
N SER A 89 -2.29 -28.20 11.46
CA SER A 89 -2.28 -29.58 10.93
C SER A 89 -1.27 -30.50 11.64
N VAL A 90 -0.17 -29.96 12.17
CA VAL A 90 0.86 -30.72 12.90
C VAL A 90 0.47 -30.98 14.37
N SER A 91 -0.38 -30.16 14.98
CA SER A 91 -0.80 -30.34 16.38
C SER A 91 -1.87 -31.42 16.62
N PHE A 92 -2.36 -32.09 15.58
CA PHE A 92 -3.41 -33.12 15.68
C PHE A 92 -2.89 -34.58 15.59
N GLU A 93 -1.57 -34.79 15.49
CA GLU A 93 -0.90 -36.10 15.69
C GLU A 93 -0.33 -36.24 17.11
#